data_AF-A0A4Z1ALA6-F1
#
_entry.id   AF-A0A4Z1ALA6-F1
#
_cell.length_a   1.000
_cell.length_b   1.000
_cell.length_c   1.000
_cell.angle_alpha   90.00
_cell.angle_beta   90.00
_cell.angle_gamma   90.00
#
_symmetry.space_group_name_H-M   'P 1'
#
loop_
_entity.id
_entity.type
_entity.pdbx_description
1 polymer ?
#
loop_
_entity_poly.entity_id
_entity_poly.type
_entity_poly.pdbx_seq_one_letter_code
_entity_poly.pdbx_strand_id
1 'polypeptide(L)'
;MKLNEVKELNKLLRNHSNGRNKGNSVYVDNLHTSFVEFEEKFILPSTSVFEIEFSAAEDFLKSILQLAPELVADSLVLPEPRPKRDIDRLFLIKPFYTEGEMFRENSPEVWREKLPPFAIVTSFHVMHLGGAPKEDIYTQASQGKTMSVYTKRAYFSSRVIPLDSLTVLEDAVMDFTAKKYQESDFMVQISTDTFEGVRHTYSEIFDEVDYSKQVSFIHESLGITPADWTLGKIFAPLAVEYLTLTARFLDTSLDRIAKDFNSFHQVVDLLLRPGSMTLEESARNSFFAWLRSHKSERIISPSGNMTWKILRAERT
;
A
#
# COMPACT_ATOMS: atom_id res chain seq x y z
N MET A 1 13.43 -2.90 -14.17
CA MET A 1 13.97 -1.59 -14.61
C MET A 1 15.44 -1.43 -14.23
N LYS A 2 16.23 -0.73 -15.06
CA LYS A 2 17.65 -0.41 -14.81
C LYS A 2 17.80 0.79 -13.88
N LEU A 3 18.97 0.93 -13.26
CA LEU A 3 19.25 2.02 -12.30
C LEU A 3 19.02 3.43 -12.89
N ASN A 4 19.48 3.71 -14.11
CA ASN A 4 19.30 5.02 -14.74
C ASN A 4 17.81 5.35 -14.96
N GLU A 5 17.02 4.36 -15.37
CA GLU A 5 15.56 4.49 -15.55
C GLU A 5 14.89 4.83 -14.20
N VAL A 6 15.26 4.13 -13.13
CA VAL A 6 14.75 4.41 -11.77
C VAL A 6 15.11 5.84 -11.34
N LYS A 7 16.34 6.29 -11.59
CA LYS A 7 16.77 7.66 -11.27
C LYS A 7 15.97 8.71 -12.02
N GLU A 8 15.66 8.47 -13.29
CA GLU A 8 14.82 9.35 -14.10
C GLU A 8 13.39 9.42 -13.57
N LEU A 9 12.78 8.29 -13.24
CA LEU A 9 11.44 8.26 -12.62
C LEU A 9 11.44 8.95 -11.24
N ASN A 10 12.48 8.75 -10.42
CA ASN A 10 12.62 9.46 -9.15
C ASN A 10 12.72 10.96 -9.36
N LYS A 11 13.45 11.42 -10.39
CA LYS A 11 13.55 12.84 -10.73
C LYS A 11 12.19 13.42 -11.15
N LEU A 12 11.39 12.64 -11.88
CA LEU A 12 10.02 13.03 -12.26
C LEU A 12 9.12 13.28 -11.04
N LEU A 13 9.27 12.52 -9.96
CA LEU A 13 8.41 12.63 -8.77
C LEU A 13 8.84 13.71 -7.76
N ARG A 14 10.05 14.28 -7.90
CA ARG A 14 10.63 15.26 -6.96
C ARG A 14 10.01 16.64 -7.10
N ASN A 15 9.90 17.36 -5.97
CA ASN A 15 9.48 18.77 -5.88
C ASN A 15 8.00 19.01 -6.26
N HIS A 16 7.14 18.02 -6.06
CA HIS A 16 5.71 18.10 -6.37
C HIS A 16 4.81 18.08 -5.12
N SER A 17 5.38 18.16 -3.91
CA SER A 17 4.66 18.11 -2.62
C SER A 17 3.62 19.22 -2.42
N ASN A 18 3.76 20.36 -3.10
CA ASN A 18 2.79 21.46 -3.03
C ASN A 18 1.56 21.25 -3.93
N GLY A 19 1.55 20.18 -4.74
CA GLY A 19 0.42 19.84 -5.60
C GLY A 19 -0.80 19.38 -4.79
N ARG A 20 -2.00 19.57 -5.34
CA ARG A 20 -3.26 19.07 -4.77
C ARG A 20 -3.88 18.05 -5.69
N ASN A 21 -4.46 17.01 -5.09
CA ASN A 21 -5.24 16.02 -5.81
C ASN A 21 -6.42 16.69 -6.53
N LYS A 22 -6.67 16.29 -7.77
CA LYS A 22 -7.93 16.59 -8.45
C LYS A 22 -9.08 15.82 -7.78
N GLY A 23 -10.32 16.25 -8.05
CA GLY A 23 -11.53 15.58 -7.58
C GLY A 23 -11.49 14.08 -7.87
N ASN A 24 -11.54 13.28 -6.81
CA ASN A 24 -11.47 11.83 -6.88
C ASN A 24 -12.27 11.16 -5.76
N SER A 25 -12.50 9.86 -5.91
CA SER A 25 -13.15 9.03 -4.89
C SER A 25 -12.45 7.68 -4.81
N VAL A 26 -12.30 7.15 -3.60
CA VAL A 26 -11.71 5.83 -3.35
C VAL A 26 -12.82 4.78 -3.30
N TYR A 27 -12.55 3.66 -3.94
CA TYR A 27 -13.44 2.51 -4.00
C TYR A 27 -12.68 1.22 -3.68
N VAL A 28 -13.42 0.20 -3.29
CA VAL A 28 -12.96 -1.19 -3.21
C VAL A 28 -13.90 -2.04 -4.06
N ASP A 29 -13.37 -2.89 -4.94
CA ASP A 29 -14.18 -3.78 -5.77
C ASP A 29 -14.52 -5.10 -5.06
N ASN A 30 -15.26 -5.96 -5.75
CA ASN A 30 -15.64 -7.30 -5.29
C ASN A 30 -14.47 -8.28 -5.18
N LEU A 31 -13.28 -7.93 -5.67
CA LEU A 31 -12.04 -8.68 -5.50
C LEU A 31 -11.20 -8.11 -4.35
N HIS A 32 -11.77 -7.24 -3.51
CA HIS A 32 -11.08 -6.59 -2.39
C HIS A 32 -9.90 -5.72 -2.82
N THR A 33 -9.90 -5.25 -4.08
CA THR A 33 -8.85 -4.39 -4.62
C THR A 33 -9.32 -2.94 -4.61
N SER A 34 -8.51 -2.06 -4.02
CA SER A 34 -8.79 -0.63 -3.99
C SER A 34 -8.44 0.05 -5.30
N PHE A 35 -9.24 1.05 -5.68
CA PHE A 35 -8.93 1.95 -6.78
C PHE A 35 -9.39 3.37 -6.47
N VAL A 36 -8.69 4.34 -7.06
CA VAL A 36 -9.14 5.73 -7.12
C VAL A 36 -9.85 5.95 -8.46
N GLU A 37 -11.03 6.55 -8.42
CA GLU A 37 -11.75 7.02 -9.60
C GLU A 37 -11.66 8.54 -9.69
N PHE A 38 -11.12 9.03 -10.80
CA PHE A 38 -10.96 10.44 -11.11
C PHE A 38 -12.15 10.96 -11.92
N GLU A 39 -12.38 12.27 -11.90
CA GLU A 39 -13.37 12.90 -12.79
C GLU A 39 -12.93 12.85 -14.26
N GLU A 40 -11.63 13.07 -14.49
CA GLU A 40 -10.99 13.10 -15.80
C GLU A 40 -10.49 11.71 -16.22
N LYS A 41 -10.56 11.41 -17.53
CA LYS A 41 -9.93 10.21 -18.09
C LYS A 41 -8.44 10.47 -18.31
N PHE A 42 -7.62 9.45 -18.07
CA PHE A 42 -6.21 9.39 -18.46
C PHE A 42 -5.95 8.12 -19.28
N ILE A 43 -4.78 8.06 -19.89
CA ILE A 43 -4.34 6.89 -20.65
C ILE A 43 -3.61 5.95 -19.69
N LEU A 44 -4.15 4.75 -19.47
CA LEU A 44 -3.38 3.65 -18.91
C LEU A 44 -2.46 3.12 -20.02
N PRO A 45 -1.13 3.21 -19.86
CA PRO A 45 -0.21 2.86 -20.93
C PRO A 45 -0.19 1.36 -21.21
N SER A 46 0.18 1.01 -22.44
CA SER A 46 0.51 -0.38 -22.78
C SER A 46 1.85 -0.73 -22.15
N THR A 47 1.93 -1.91 -21.53
CA THR A 47 3.19 -2.46 -21.00
C THR A 47 3.32 -3.94 -21.33
N SER A 48 4.55 -4.45 -21.26
CA SER A 48 4.85 -5.89 -21.31
C SER A 48 4.02 -6.67 -20.30
N VAL A 49 3.63 -7.91 -20.66
CA VAL A 49 2.95 -8.85 -19.76
C VAL A 49 3.91 -9.51 -18.76
N PHE A 50 5.22 -9.30 -18.93
CA PHE A 50 6.27 -9.91 -18.10
C PHE A 50 6.84 -8.98 -17.05
N GLU A 51 6.78 -7.66 -17.30
CA GLU A 51 7.24 -6.62 -16.37
C GLU A 51 6.70 -5.24 -16.81
N ILE A 52 6.78 -4.26 -15.92
CA ILE A 52 6.50 -2.87 -16.29
C ILE A 52 7.71 -2.27 -16.99
N GLU A 53 7.53 -1.89 -18.26
CA GLU A 53 8.53 -1.20 -19.05
C GLU A 53 8.70 0.25 -18.56
N PHE A 54 9.92 0.78 -18.63
CA PHE A 54 10.22 2.15 -18.20
C PHE A 54 9.29 3.21 -18.82
N SER A 55 9.05 3.14 -20.14
CA SER A 55 8.17 4.10 -20.82
C SER A 55 6.74 4.06 -20.28
N ALA A 56 6.23 2.87 -19.96
CA ALA A 56 4.89 2.72 -19.39
C ALA A 56 4.85 3.25 -17.95
N ALA A 57 5.88 2.98 -17.14
CA ALA A 57 5.99 3.56 -15.81
C ALA A 57 6.06 5.10 -15.86
N GLU A 58 6.83 5.66 -16.80
CA GLU A 58 6.98 7.09 -16.98
C GLU A 58 5.65 7.76 -17.37
N ASP A 59 4.96 7.24 -18.39
CA ASP A 59 3.67 7.78 -18.86
C ASP A 59 2.57 7.68 -17.78
N PHE A 60 2.55 6.56 -17.06
CA PHE A 60 1.63 6.36 -15.94
C PHE A 60 1.92 7.36 -14.81
N LEU A 61 3.17 7.49 -14.38
CA LEU A 61 3.54 8.40 -13.30
C LEU A 61 3.30 9.86 -13.67
N LYS A 62 3.54 10.28 -14.92
CA LYS A 62 3.17 11.62 -15.40
C LYS A 62 1.67 11.89 -15.24
N SER A 63 0.84 10.91 -15.61
CA SER A 63 -0.62 11.02 -15.49
C SER A 63 -1.07 11.09 -14.03
N ILE A 64 -0.55 10.19 -13.17
CA ILE A 64 -0.91 10.16 -11.75
C ILE A 64 -0.36 11.37 -11.00
N LEU A 65 0.82 11.88 -11.33
CA LEU A 65 1.37 13.09 -10.73
C LEU A 65 0.51 14.32 -11.04
N GLN A 66 -0.15 14.36 -12.19
CA GLN A 66 -1.09 15.43 -12.55
C GLN A 66 -2.44 15.28 -11.85
N LEU A 67 -2.93 14.04 -11.65
CA LEU A 67 -4.26 13.77 -11.10
C LEU A 67 -4.28 13.64 -9.57
N ALA A 68 -3.26 13.00 -9.00
CA ALA A 68 -3.12 12.70 -7.60
C ALA A 68 -1.69 12.95 -7.08
N PRO A 69 -1.14 14.19 -7.17
CA PRO A 69 0.20 14.49 -6.70
C PRO A 69 0.41 14.13 -5.22
N GLU A 70 -0.58 14.28 -4.34
CA GLU A 70 -0.43 13.95 -2.91
C GLU A 70 -0.23 12.45 -2.66
N LEU A 71 -0.52 11.59 -3.65
CA LEU A 71 -0.36 10.13 -3.56
C LEU A 71 1.03 9.64 -4.01
N VAL A 72 1.73 10.41 -4.85
CA VAL A 72 2.97 9.95 -5.50
C VAL A 72 4.16 10.91 -5.36
N ALA A 73 3.92 12.18 -5.07
CA ALA A 73 4.98 13.19 -4.99
C ALA A 73 6.01 12.86 -3.91
N ASP A 74 7.27 13.12 -4.26
CA ASP A 74 8.46 12.89 -3.45
C ASP A 74 8.61 11.44 -2.97
N SER A 75 7.99 10.48 -3.68
CA SER A 75 8.21 9.06 -3.48
C SER A 75 9.37 8.57 -4.36
N LEU A 76 9.93 7.42 -4.01
CA LEU A 76 10.97 6.74 -4.79
C LEU A 76 10.41 5.48 -5.43
N VAL A 77 10.74 5.24 -6.71
CA VAL A 77 10.40 4.02 -7.44
C VAL A 77 11.24 2.86 -6.93
N LEU A 78 10.59 1.74 -6.64
CA LEU A 78 11.25 0.47 -6.38
C LEU A 78 11.37 -0.33 -7.70
N PRO A 79 12.59 -0.72 -8.11
CA PRO A 79 12.83 -1.40 -9.39
C PRO A 79 12.32 -2.84 -9.45
N GLU A 80 12.28 -3.53 -8.31
CA GLU A 80 11.75 -4.90 -8.20
C GLU A 80 10.40 -4.90 -7.49
N PRO A 81 9.40 -5.65 -8.01
CA PRO A 81 8.14 -5.80 -7.32
C PRO A 81 8.32 -6.55 -5.99
N ARG A 82 7.64 -6.08 -4.96
CA ARG A 82 7.63 -6.71 -3.63
C ARG A 82 6.17 -7.04 -3.24
N PRO A 83 5.72 -8.28 -3.47
CA PRO A 83 6.49 -9.49 -3.83
C PRO A 83 6.93 -9.63 -5.29
N LYS A 84 7.95 -10.47 -5.53
CA LYS A 84 8.55 -10.73 -6.86
C LYS A 84 7.58 -11.26 -7.93
N ARG A 85 6.38 -11.70 -7.53
CA ARG A 85 5.33 -12.20 -8.42
C ARG A 85 4.41 -11.11 -8.96
N ASP A 86 4.41 -9.92 -8.36
CA ASP A 86 3.54 -8.79 -8.74
C ASP A 86 4.13 -8.01 -9.92
N ILE A 87 4.39 -8.72 -11.02
CA ILE A 87 5.01 -8.17 -12.24
C ILE A 87 4.17 -7.09 -12.91
N ASP A 88 2.88 -7.03 -12.59
CA ASP A 88 1.89 -6.08 -13.08
C ASP A 88 1.81 -4.77 -12.27
N ARG A 89 2.60 -4.67 -11.20
CA ARG A 89 2.54 -3.55 -10.25
C ARG A 89 3.78 -2.66 -10.25
N LEU A 90 3.54 -1.35 -10.27
CA LEU A 90 4.56 -0.33 -10.05
C LEU A 90 4.59 0.01 -8.57
N PHE A 91 5.76 -0.07 -7.94
CA PHE A 91 5.92 0.19 -6.51
C PHE A 91 6.65 1.51 -6.26
N LEU A 92 6.08 2.30 -5.37
CA LEU A 92 6.66 3.52 -4.82
C LEU A 92 6.87 3.33 -3.31
N ILE A 93 7.95 3.91 -2.79
CA ILE A 93 8.24 3.95 -1.36
C ILE A 93 8.50 5.39 -0.91
N LYS A 94 7.93 5.77 0.23
CA LYS A 94 8.16 7.04 0.91
C LYS A 94 8.47 6.80 2.38
N PRO A 95 9.76 6.68 2.76
CA PRO A 95 10.17 6.57 4.16
C PRO A 95 9.81 7.83 4.94
N PHE A 96 9.49 7.68 6.23
CA PHE A 96 9.07 8.80 7.09
C PHE A 96 9.42 8.58 8.55
N TYR A 97 9.51 9.69 9.30
CA TYR A 97 9.72 9.69 10.74
C TYR A 97 8.42 9.97 11.50
N THR A 98 8.33 9.45 12.72
CA THR A 98 7.18 9.68 13.63
C THR A 98 7.23 11.04 14.33
N GLU A 99 8.40 11.70 14.36
CA GLU A 99 8.62 12.96 15.06
C GLU A 99 8.66 14.15 14.10
N GLY A 100 7.67 15.06 14.19
CA GLY A 100 7.68 16.49 13.80
C GLY A 100 7.90 16.87 12.32
N GLU A 101 8.83 16.22 11.63
CA GLU A 101 9.20 16.45 10.25
C GLU A 101 9.00 15.14 9.48
N MET A 102 7.72 14.83 9.20
CA MET A 102 7.28 13.55 8.64
C MET A 102 8.03 13.19 7.34
N PHE A 103 8.42 14.19 6.54
CA PHE A 103 9.25 13.97 5.35
C PHE A 103 10.39 15.00 5.32
N ARG A 104 11.43 14.77 6.14
CA ARG A 104 12.75 15.37 5.86
C ARG A 104 13.17 14.96 4.44
N GLU A 105 13.98 15.79 3.80
CA GLU A 105 14.50 15.56 2.44
C GLU A 105 14.70 14.06 2.18
N ASN A 106 13.88 13.50 1.27
CA ASN A 106 13.86 12.07 0.93
C ASN A 106 15.10 11.75 0.11
N SER A 107 16.26 11.89 0.74
CA SER A 107 17.56 11.69 0.16
C SER A 107 18.22 10.51 0.86
N PRO A 108 18.65 9.48 0.10
CA PRO A 108 19.25 8.30 0.69
C PRO A 108 20.53 8.55 1.51
N GLU A 109 21.15 9.71 1.36
CA GLU A 109 22.32 10.15 2.13
C GLU A 109 21.98 10.31 3.62
N VAL A 110 20.84 10.93 3.94
CA VAL A 110 20.39 11.16 5.34
C VAL A 110 20.07 9.84 6.03
N TRP A 111 19.56 8.86 5.29
CA TRP A 111 19.15 7.57 5.85
C TRP A 111 20.32 6.68 6.30
N ARG A 112 21.54 6.95 5.82
CA ARG A 112 22.73 6.22 6.27
C ARG A 112 23.05 6.52 7.74
N GLU A 113 22.74 7.73 8.20
CA GLU A 113 23.00 8.16 9.59
C GLU A 113 21.88 7.75 10.53
N LYS A 114 20.62 7.87 10.07
CA LYS A 114 19.44 7.45 10.81
C LYS A 114 18.43 6.87 9.84
N LEU A 115 18.11 5.59 9.97
CA LEU A 115 17.08 4.97 9.16
C LEU A 115 15.68 5.45 9.62
N PRO A 116 14.79 5.87 8.70
CA PRO A 116 13.40 6.13 9.04
C PRO A 116 12.74 4.85 9.59
N PRO A 117 11.99 4.91 10.71
CA PRO A 117 11.43 3.72 11.34
C PRO A 117 10.32 3.07 10.50
N PHE A 118 9.69 3.83 9.61
CA PHE A 118 8.58 3.38 8.79
C PHE A 118 8.70 3.88 7.35
N ALA A 119 7.99 3.22 6.44
CA ALA A 119 7.76 3.72 5.09
C ALA A 119 6.35 3.45 4.63
N ILE A 120 5.81 4.37 3.82
CA ILE A 120 4.62 4.09 3.03
C ILE A 120 5.07 3.43 1.73
N VAL A 121 4.54 2.23 1.46
CA VAL A 121 4.69 1.55 0.17
C VAL A 121 3.36 1.65 -0.55
N THR A 122 3.37 2.34 -1.69
CA THR A 122 2.21 2.46 -2.58
C THR A 122 2.48 1.64 -3.84
N SER A 123 1.57 0.73 -4.19
CA SER A 123 1.62 -0.01 -5.44
C SER A 123 0.46 0.37 -6.36
N PHE A 124 0.68 0.32 -7.66
CA PHE A 124 -0.34 0.55 -8.68
C PHE A 124 -0.37 -0.60 -9.69
N HIS A 125 -1.56 -1.08 -10.07
CA HIS A 125 -1.68 -1.96 -11.22
C HIS A 125 -1.58 -1.12 -12.50
N VAL A 126 -0.51 -1.32 -13.26
CA VAL A 126 -0.27 -0.60 -14.52
C VAL A 126 -0.72 -1.44 -15.72
N MET A 127 -0.77 -2.76 -15.59
CA MET A 127 -1.35 -3.62 -16.61
C MET A 127 -2.88 -3.48 -16.65
N HIS A 128 -3.43 -3.41 -17.85
CA HIS A 128 -4.88 -3.41 -18.03
C HIS A 128 -5.50 -4.75 -17.60
N LEU A 129 -6.43 -4.70 -16.65
CA LEU A 129 -7.11 -5.87 -16.06
C LEU A 129 -8.34 -6.36 -16.86
N GLY A 130 -8.59 -5.81 -18.04
CA GLY A 130 -9.73 -6.17 -18.89
C GLY A 130 -10.97 -5.30 -18.67
N GLY A 131 -12.01 -5.58 -19.45
CA GLY A 131 -13.33 -4.97 -19.28
C GLY A 131 -13.50 -3.56 -19.88
N ALA A 132 -12.52 -3.03 -20.62
CA ALA A 132 -12.68 -1.78 -21.34
C ALA A 132 -13.61 -1.95 -22.57
N PRO A 133 -14.58 -1.04 -22.78
CA PRO A 133 -15.37 -1.04 -24.00
C PRO A 133 -14.52 -0.60 -25.20
N LYS A 134 -14.94 -0.94 -26.42
CA LYS A 134 -14.12 -0.76 -27.64
C LYS A 134 -13.73 0.71 -27.87
N GLU A 135 -14.62 1.62 -27.55
CA GLU A 135 -14.45 3.07 -27.64
C GLU A 135 -13.39 3.63 -26.68
N ASP A 136 -13.06 2.92 -25.62
CA ASP A 136 -12.03 3.32 -24.65
C ASP A 136 -10.65 2.72 -24.97
N ILE A 137 -10.52 1.87 -26.00
CA ILE A 137 -9.22 1.31 -26.40
C ILE A 137 -8.43 2.36 -27.18
N TYR A 138 -7.33 2.85 -26.60
CA TYR A 138 -6.40 3.78 -27.24
C TYR A 138 -5.43 3.04 -28.19
N THR A 139 -4.83 1.94 -27.70
CA THR A 139 -3.95 1.08 -28.48
C THR A 139 -4.32 -0.38 -28.23
N GLN A 140 -4.53 -1.14 -29.31
CA GLN A 140 -4.86 -2.57 -29.23
C GLN A 140 -3.72 -3.37 -28.57
N ALA A 141 -4.08 -4.47 -27.90
CA ALA A 141 -3.09 -5.41 -27.39
C ALA A 141 -2.27 -6.01 -28.55
N SER A 142 -0.99 -6.26 -28.30
CA SER A 142 -0.10 -6.94 -29.24
C SER A 142 0.59 -8.11 -28.54
N GLN A 143 1.28 -8.97 -29.30
CA GLN A 143 1.98 -10.10 -28.70
C GLN A 143 2.95 -9.62 -27.60
N GLY A 144 2.77 -10.15 -26.38
CA GLY A 144 3.59 -9.81 -25.22
C GLY A 144 3.31 -8.44 -24.60
N LYS A 145 2.33 -7.67 -25.08
CA LYS A 145 1.95 -6.36 -24.51
C LYS A 145 0.45 -6.24 -24.25
N THR A 146 0.11 -5.60 -23.14
CA THR A 146 -1.26 -5.26 -22.78
C THR A 146 -1.81 -4.14 -23.67
N MET A 147 -3.13 -4.01 -23.78
CA MET A 147 -3.74 -2.87 -24.46
C MET A 147 -3.57 -1.58 -23.63
N SER A 148 -3.57 -0.44 -24.31
CA SER A 148 -3.67 0.88 -23.68
C SER A 148 -5.11 1.37 -23.75
N VAL A 149 -5.62 1.93 -22.64
CA VAL A 149 -7.04 2.31 -22.54
C VAL A 149 -7.20 3.68 -21.90
N TYR A 150 -8.22 4.42 -22.34
CA TYR A 150 -8.72 5.57 -21.61
C TYR A 150 -9.51 5.09 -20.40
N THR A 151 -9.09 5.50 -19.20
CA THR A 151 -9.73 5.09 -17.95
C THR A 151 -9.83 6.25 -16.98
N LYS A 152 -10.78 6.16 -16.06
CA LYS A 152 -10.88 7.05 -14.89
C LYS A 152 -10.28 6.40 -13.64
N ARG A 153 -9.85 5.14 -13.72
CA ARG A 153 -9.51 4.32 -12.56
C ARG A 153 -8.02 4.01 -12.51
N ALA A 154 -7.40 4.24 -11.36
CA ALA A 154 -6.10 3.71 -11.02
C ALA A 154 -6.24 2.78 -9.80
N TYR A 155 -5.99 1.49 -10.01
CA TYR A 155 -5.96 0.51 -8.93
C TYR A 155 -4.69 0.68 -8.13
N PHE A 156 -4.82 0.75 -6.80
CA PHE A 156 -3.70 1.03 -5.92
C PHE A 156 -3.81 0.29 -4.58
N SER A 157 -2.69 0.18 -3.88
CA SER A 157 -2.63 -0.22 -2.47
C SER A 157 -1.60 0.64 -1.77
N SER A 158 -1.97 1.24 -0.63
CA SER A 158 -1.04 1.98 0.22
C SER A 158 -0.97 1.35 1.59
N ARG A 159 0.24 0.97 2.00
CA ARG A 159 0.51 0.32 3.29
C ARG A 159 1.69 0.96 3.97
N VAL A 160 1.61 1.11 5.29
CA VAL A 160 2.75 1.46 6.12
C VAL A 160 3.44 0.19 6.59
N ILE A 161 4.75 0.14 6.41
CA ILE A 161 5.63 -0.95 6.82
C ILE A 161 6.64 -0.46 7.86
N PRO A 162 6.97 -1.27 8.88
CA PRO A 162 8.11 -1.00 9.75
C PRO A 162 9.42 -1.34 9.02
N LEU A 163 10.34 -0.39 8.91
CA LEU A 163 11.61 -0.59 8.22
C LEU A 163 12.67 -1.21 9.14
N ASP A 164 13.37 -2.21 8.63
CA ASP A 164 14.58 -2.79 9.24
C ASP A 164 15.84 -2.31 8.51
N SER A 165 15.82 -2.28 7.18
CA SER A 165 16.90 -1.73 6.35
C SER A 165 16.42 -1.27 4.97
N LEU A 166 17.22 -0.41 4.33
CA LEU A 166 17.06 0.02 2.94
C LEU A 166 18.32 -0.32 2.16
N THR A 167 18.16 -0.88 0.96
CA THR A 167 19.25 -1.11 0.02
C THR A 167 19.32 0.07 -0.93
N VAL A 168 20.37 0.88 -0.80
CA VAL A 168 20.57 2.09 -1.61
C VAL A 168 21.74 1.88 -2.54
N LEU A 169 21.56 2.20 -3.82
CA LEU A 169 22.62 2.21 -4.83
C LEU A 169 22.62 3.53 -5.57
N GLU A 170 23.73 4.27 -5.50
CA GLU A 170 23.91 5.57 -6.17
C GLU A 170 22.69 6.50 -6.03
N ASP A 171 22.19 6.66 -4.80
CA ASP A 171 21.07 7.53 -4.41
C ASP A 171 19.69 7.12 -4.96
N ALA A 172 19.56 5.87 -5.38
CA ALA A 172 18.29 5.20 -5.63
C ALA A 172 18.04 4.10 -4.59
N VAL A 173 16.79 3.96 -4.12
CA VAL A 173 16.38 2.80 -3.32
C VAL A 173 16.14 1.64 -4.25
N MET A 174 16.93 0.59 -4.09
CA MET A 174 16.82 -0.63 -4.87
C MET A 174 15.90 -1.65 -4.20
N ASP A 175 15.88 -1.69 -2.87
CA ASP A 175 15.10 -2.64 -2.10
C ASP A 175 14.93 -2.19 -0.63
N PHE A 176 14.07 -2.88 0.11
CA PHE A 176 13.92 -2.69 1.55
C PHE A 176 13.69 -4.04 2.26
N THR A 177 14.08 -4.09 3.54
CA THR A 177 13.68 -5.17 4.45
C THR A 177 12.77 -4.59 5.52
N ALA A 178 11.61 -5.21 5.73
CA ALA A 178 10.70 -4.83 6.80
C ALA A 178 11.00 -5.61 8.09
N LYS A 179 10.71 -5.00 9.24
CA LYS A 179 10.81 -5.69 10.53
C LYS A 179 9.80 -6.82 10.57
N LYS A 180 10.31 -8.03 10.76
CA LYS A 180 9.45 -9.19 10.94
C LYS A 180 8.75 -9.12 12.29
N TYR A 181 7.49 -9.46 12.28
CA TYR A 181 6.73 -9.82 13.46
C TYR A 181 7.44 -11.01 14.13
N GLN A 182 7.94 -10.82 15.35
CA GLN A 182 8.56 -11.91 16.10
C GLN A 182 7.49 -12.92 16.50
N GLU A 183 7.83 -14.21 16.49
CA GLU A 183 7.03 -15.28 17.09
C GLU A 183 6.86 -14.99 18.59
N SER A 184 5.84 -14.21 18.92
CA SER A 184 5.45 -13.96 20.30
C SER A 184 4.62 -15.14 20.81
N ASP A 185 4.41 -15.22 22.12
CA ASP A 185 3.51 -16.20 22.76
C ASP A 185 2.10 -16.24 22.12
N PHE A 186 1.72 -15.20 21.37
CA PHE A 186 0.53 -15.13 20.51
C PHE A 186 0.48 -16.25 19.44
N MET A 187 1.64 -16.73 18.95
CA MET A 187 1.73 -17.82 17.96
C MET A 187 1.79 -19.20 18.62
N VAL A 188 2.28 -19.30 19.87
CA VAL A 188 2.35 -20.58 20.60
C VAL A 188 0.94 -21.11 20.89
N GLN A 189 -0.05 -20.23 21.14
CA GLN A 189 -1.44 -20.66 21.32
C GLN A 189 -2.11 -21.16 20.04
N ILE A 190 -1.73 -20.62 18.87
CA ILE A 190 -2.25 -21.07 17.56
C ILE A 190 -1.64 -22.44 17.17
N SER A 191 -0.41 -22.73 17.60
CA SER A 191 0.25 -24.02 17.36
C SER A 191 -0.11 -25.11 18.37
N THR A 192 -0.64 -24.76 19.55
CA THR A 192 -1.09 -25.75 20.55
C THR A 192 -2.48 -26.31 20.27
N ASP A 193 -3.33 -25.59 19.52
CA ASP A 193 -4.69 -26.03 19.18
C ASP A 193 -4.73 -26.69 17.79
N THR A 194 -4.00 -27.80 17.59
CA THR A 194 -4.45 -29.04 16.92
C THR A 194 -3.28 -29.99 16.65
N PHE A 195 -3.57 -31.28 16.73
CA PHE A 195 -2.73 -32.39 16.29
C PHE A 195 -2.12 -32.14 14.91
N GLU A 196 -0.86 -32.56 14.75
CA GLU A 196 0.06 -32.35 13.61
C GLU A 196 0.90 -31.08 13.74
N GLY A 197 2.13 -31.30 14.23
CA GLY A 197 3.14 -30.26 14.32
C GLY A 197 3.34 -29.58 12.98
N VAL A 198 3.03 -28.28 12.96
CA VAL A 198 3.44 -27.35 11.91
C VAL A 198 4.97 -27.28 11.95
N ARG A 199 5.62 -28.25 11.30
CA ARG A 199 6.97 -28.08 10.82
C ARG A 199 6.87 -27.00 9.74
N HIS A 200 7.39 -25.82 10.01
CA HIS A 200 7.70 -24.83 8.97
C HIS A 200 8.67 -25.47 7.97
N THR A 201 8.14 -26.21 7.00
CA THR A 201 8.89 -26.66 5.85
C THR A 201 9.02 -25.46 4.93
N TYR A 202 10.24 -25.24 4.43
CA TYR A 202 10.65 -24.18 3.50
C TYR A 202 9.76 -24.00 2.23
N SER A 203 8.74 -24.84 2.04
CA SER A 203 7.66 -24.71 1.05
C SER A 203 6.69 -23.56 1.31
N GLU A 204 6.52 -23.09 2.56
CA GLU A 204 5.62 -21.97 2.90
C GLU A 204 6.12 -20.59 2.41
N ILE A 205 7.35 -20.51 1.90
CA ILE A 205 7.87 -19.30 1.22
C ILE A 205 7.23 -19.12 -0.17
N PHE A 206 6.58 -20.18 -0.71
CA PHE A 206 6.14 -20.24 -2.11
C PHE A 206 4.62 -20.31 -2.31
N ASP A 207 3.83 -20.57 -1.27
CA ASP A 207 2.36 -20.50 -1.31
C ASP A 207 1.85 -19.26 -0.55
N GLU A 208 0.71 -18.71 -0.97
CA GLU A 208 0.05 -17.62 -0.25
C GLU A 208 -0.31 -18.09 1.16
N VAL A 209 0.57 -17.78 2.12
CA VAL A 209 0.32 -18.10 3.53
C VAL A 209 -0.93 -17.32 3.96
N ASP A 210 -2.00 -18.04 4.26
CA ASP A 210 -3.22 -17.44 4.77
C ASP A 210 -3.01 -16.99 6.22
N TYR A 211 -2.84 -15.68 6.40
CA TYR A 211 -2.69 -15.06 7.71
C TYR A 211 -4.02 -14.63 8.35
N SER A 212 -5.17 -15.09 7.82
CA SER A 212 -6.51 -14.69 8.30
C SER A 212 -6.74 -14.99 9.79
N LYS A 213 -6.19 -16.12 10.29
CA LYS A 213 -6.25 -16.48 11.72
C LYS A 213 -5.47 -15.49 12.58
N GLN A 214 -4.26 -15.16 12.18
CA GLN A 214 -3.39 -14.20 12.88
C GLN A 214 -4.03 -12.81 12.91
N VAL A 215 -4.59 -12.35 11.78
CA VAL A 215 -5.30 -11.07 11.72
C VAL A 215 -6.54 -11.06 12.62
N SER A 216 -7.30 -12.16 12.65
CA SER A 216 -8.47 -12.28 13.54
C SER A 216 -8.07 -12.19 15.01
N PHE A 217 -6.98 -12.87 15.39
CA PHE A 217 -6.46 -12.80 16.76
C PHE A 217 -5.93 -11.42 17.13
N ILE A 218 -5.26 -10.72 16.21
CA ILE A 218 -4.86 -9.32 16.41
C ILE A 218 -6.09 -8.43 16.64
N HIS A 219 -7.14 -8.62 15.84
CA HIS A 219 -8.38 -7.87 16.01
C HIS A 219 -9.00 -8.11 17.39
N GLU A 220 -9.11 -9.36 17.82
CA GLU A 220 -9.64 -9.73 19.14
C GLU A 220 -8.79 -9.15 20.28
N SER A 221 -7.47 -9.25 20.17
CA SER A 221 -6.52 -8.77 21.18
C SER A 221 -6.54 -7.25 21.34
N LEU A 222 -6.75 -6.53 20.24
CA LEU A 222 -6.95 -5.08 20.25
C LEU A 222 -8.36 -4.68 20.71
N GLY A 223 -9.31 -5.63 20.73
CA GLY A 223 -10.71 -5.40 21.06
C GLY A 223 -11.48 -4.71 19.94
N ILE A 224 -11.11 -4.94 18.67
CA ILE A 224 -11.81 -4.39 17.51
C ILE A 224 -13.13 -5.13 17.32
N THR A 225 -14.23 -4.40 17.35
CA THR A 225 -15.57 -4.95 17.08
C THR A 225 -16.08 -4.54 15.69
N PRO A 226 -17.13 -5.20 15.15
CA PRO A 226 -17.78 -4.75 13.91
C PRO A 226 -18.35 -3.32 13.98
N ALA A 227 -18.60 -2.78 15.18
CA ALA A 227 -19.01 -1.39 15.37
C ALA A 227 -17.84 -0.41 15.19
N ASP A 228 -16.60 -0.85 15.42
CA ASP A 228 -15.39 -0.06 15.24
C ASP A 228 -14.92 -0.06 13.78
N TRP A 229 -15.05 -1.21 13.11
CA TRP A 229 -14.64 -1.39 11.72
C TRP A 229 -15.79 -1.88 10.83
N THR A 230 -16.56 -0.92 10.32
CA THR A 230 -17.77 -1.22 9.54
C THR A 230 -17.49 -1.77 8.13
N LEU A 231 -16.28 -1.61 7.62
CA LEU A 231 -15.89 -2.16 6.31
C LEU A 231 -15.72 -3.69 6.38
N GLY A 232 -15.50 -4.26 7.57
CA GLY A 232 -15.43 -5.71 7.78
C GLY A 232 -14.46 -6.38 6.81
N LYS A 233 -14.94 -7.42 6.10
CA LYS A 233 -14.15 -8.19 5.12
C LYS A 233 -13.90 -7.45 3.80
N ILE A 234 -14.53 -6.29 3.55
CA ILE A 234 -14.31 -5.52 2.31
C ILE A 234 -12.84 -5.10 2.23
N PHE A 235 -12.29 -4.64 3.36
CA PHE A 235 -10.91 -4.20 3.46
C PHE A 235 -10.38 -4.48 4.88
N ALA A 236 -9.20 -5.08 4.99
CA ALA A 236 -8.54 -5.31 6.26
C ALA A 236 -7.61 -4.13 6.59
N PRO A 237 -7.80 -3.42 7.73
CA PRO A 237 -7.01 -2.24 8.08
C PRO A 237 -5.60 -2.60 8.57
N LEU A 238 -5.44 -3.82 9.10
CA LEU A 238 -4.17 -4.44 9.45
C LEU A 238 -4.04 -5.75 8.67
N ALA A 239 -2.83 -6.04 8.19
CA ALA A 239 -2.54 -7.28 7.50
C ALA A 239 -1.16 -7.81 7.89
N VAL A 240 -0.99 -9.13 7.78
CA VAL A 240 0.34 -9.76 7.88
C VAL A 240 0.75 -10.16 6.47
N GLU A 241 1.89 -9.65 6.01
CA GLU A 241 2.44 -9.88 4.68
C GLU A 241 3.92 -10.21 4.82
N TYR A 242 4.36 -11.38 4.36
CA TYR A 242 5.76 -11.82 4.47
C TYR A 242 6.31 -11.71 5.91
N LEU A 243 5.53 -12.21 6.87
CA LEU A 243 5.84 -12.13 8.31
C LEU A 243 6.00 -10.70 8.83
N THR A 244 5.44 -9.69 8.15
CA THR A 244 5.47 -8.29 8.58
C THR A 244 4.05 -7.82 8.84
N LEU A 245 3.82 -7.19 9.99
CA LEU A 245 2.56 -6.51 10.26
C LEU A 245 2.53 -5.17 9.53
N THR A 246 1.52 -4.94 8.69
CA THR A 246 1.33 -3.73 7.90
C THR A 246 -0.01 -3.08 8.23
N ALA A 247 -0.01 -1.75 8.31
CA ALA A 247 -1.24 -0.96 8.37
C ALA A 247 -1.62 -0.50 6.96
N ARG A 248 -2.83 -0.80 6.51
CA ARG A 248 -3.30 -0.49 5.14
C ARG A 248 -4.25 0.71 5.15
N PHE A 249 -4.19 1.52 4.09
CA PHE A 249 -4.90 2.79 4.02
C PHE A 249 -5.70 2.94 2.73
N LEU A 250 -6.87 3.57 2.86
CA LEU A 250 -7.77 3.93 1.76
C LEU A 250 -7.80 5.46 1.59
N ASP A 251 -6.62 6.07 1.40
CA ASP A 251 -6.45 7.52 1.25
C ASP A 251 -5.51 7.85 0.09
N THR A 252 -5.75 8.97 -0.60
CA THR A 252 -4.95 9.43 -1.73
C THR A 252 -3.90 10.47 -1.35
N SER A 253 -3.63 10.68 -0.06
CA SER A 253 -2.62 11.61 0.44
C SER A 253 -1.65 10.87 1.37
N LEU A 254 -0.39 10.76 0.93
CA LEU A 254 0.68 10.15 1.74
C LEU A 254 0.89 10.90 3.06
N ASP A 255 0.69 12.22 3.08
CA ASP A 255 0.82 13.03 4.29
C ASP A 255 -0.29 12.74 5.29
N ARG A 256 -1.54 12.56 4.82
CA ARG A 256 -2.65 12.12 5.69
C ARG A 256 -2.40 10.72 6.23
N ILE A 257 -1.94 9.80 5.38
CA ILE A 257 -1.56 8.44 5.80
C ILE A 257 -0.51 8.49 6.90
N ALA A 258 0.59 9.23 6.70
CA ALA A 258 1.65 9.38 7.70
C ALA A 258 1.13 10.00 9.00
N LYS A 259 0.31 11.06 8.90
CA LYS A 259 -0.29 11.73 10.08
C LYS A 259 -1.19 10.79 10.87
N ASP A 260 -2.06 10.05 10.18
CA ASP A 260 -2.92 9.07 10.83
C ASP A 260 -2.08 7.98 11.49
N PHE A 261 -1.14 7.39 10.76
CA PHE A 261 -0.29 6.34 11.29
C PHE A 261 0.51 6.81 12.51
N ASN A 262 1.10 8.00 12.46
CA ASN A 262 1.84 8.58 13.58
C ASN A 262 0.98 8.76 14.84
N SER A 263 -0.35 8.92 14.70
CA SER A 263 -1.23 8.98 15.87
C SER A 263 -1.42 7.63 16.58
N PHE A 264 -1.10 6.50 15.92
CA PHE A 264 -1.34 5.17 16.46
C PHE A 264 -0.20 4.15 16.23
N HIS A 265 0.97 4.56 15.76
CA HIS A 265 2.06 3.65 15.37
C HIS A 265 2.47 2.67 16.48
N GLN A 266 2.30 3.08 17.75
CA GLN A 266 2.54 2.23 18.93
C GLN A 266 1.74 0.92 18.91
N VAL A 267 0.56 0.89 18.27
CA VAL A 267 -0.22 -0.35 18.08
C VAL A 267 0.56 -1.36 17.25
N VAL A 268 1.21 -0.90 16.18
CA VAL A 268 2.05 -1.74 15.33
C VAL A 268 3.35 -2.10 16.05
N ASP A 269 4.00 -1.14 16.72
CA ASP A 269 5.24 -1.41 17.47
C ASP A 269 5.04 -2.44 18.59
N LEU A 270 3.93 -2.34 19.34
CA LEU A 270 3.57 -3.30 20.39
C LEU A 270 3.47 -4.72 19.85
N LEU A 271 2.78 -4.88 18.71
CA LEU A 271 2.60 -6.18 18.09
C LEU A 271 3.94 -6.75 17.56
N LEU A 272 4.87 -5.90 17.12
CA LEU A 272 6.21 -6.33 16.71
C LEU A 272 7.14 -6.67 17.89
N ARG A 273 6.91 -6.09 19.08
CA ARG A 273 7.74 -6.26 20.30
C ARG A 273 6.87 -6.29 21.58
N PRO A 274 6.12 -7.37 21.83
CA PRO A 274 5.17 -7.41 22.94
C PRO A 274 5.84 -7.40 24.34
N GLY A 275 7.13 -7.70 24.43
CA GLY A 275 7.84 -7.87 25.70
C GLY A 275 8.29 -6.59 26.43
N SER A 276 8.07 -5.38 25.90
CA SER A 276 8.67 -4.18 26.50
C SER A 276 7.85 -2.89 26.44
N MET A 277 6.57 -2.92 26.03
CA MET A 277 5.76 -1.71 25.86
C MET A 277 4.35 -1.88 26.41
N THR A 278 3.86 -0.86 27.11
CA THR A 278 2.42 -0.69 27.41
C THR A 278 1.82 0.25 26.38
N LEU A 279 0.71 -0.14 25.76
CA LEU A 279 -0.01 0.70 24.80
C LEU A 279 -0.55 1.97 25.49
N GLU A 280 -0.14 3.14 25.01
CA GLU A 280 -0.70 4.39 25.51
C GLU A 280 -2.19 4.50 25.14
N GLU A 281 -3.00 4.99 26.07
CA GLU A 281 -4.43 5.18 25.86
C GLU A 281 -4.72 6.16 24.71
N SER A 282 -3.88 7.17 24.53
CA SER A 282 -3.91 8.13 23.42
C SER A 282 -3.76 7.43 22.05
N ALA A 283 -2.79 6.52 21.92
CA ALA A 283 -2.53 5.76 20.70
C ALA A 283 -3.69 4.80 20.41
N ARG A 284 -4.22 4.12 21.44
CA ARG A 284 -5.41 3.28 21.32
C ARG A 284 -6.62 4.08 20.84
N ASN A 285 -6.93 5.20 21.49
CA ASN A 285 -8.07 6.05 21.13
C ASN A 285 -7.93 6.59 19.71
N SER A 286 -6.71 6.97 19.32
CA SER A 286 -6.41 7.42 17.95
C SER A 286 -6.59 6.31 16.92
N PHE A 287 -6.20 5.08 17.23
CA PHE A 287 -6.44 3.92 16.36
C PHE A 287 -7.94 3.67 16.15
N PHE A 288 -8.72 3.58 17.23
CA PHE A 288 -10.16 3.36 17.15
C PHE A 288 -10.90 4.50 16.45
N ALA A 289 -10.48 5.75 16.68
CA ALA A 289 -11.02 6.90 15.96
C ALA A 289 -10.71 6.84 14.46
N TRP A 290 -9.53 6.38 14.07
CA TRP A 290 -9.17 6.16 12.67
C TRP A 290 -10.02 5.05 12.04
N LEU A 291 -10.18 3.90 12.70
CA LEU A 291 -11.05 2.80 12.23
C LEU A 291 -12.48 3.29 11.98
N ARG A 292 -13.08 3.95 12.98
CA ARG A 292 -14.48 4.44 12.94
C ARG A 292 -14.70 5.59 11.94
N SER A 293 -13.63 6.24 11.47
CA SER A 293 -13.73 7.32 10.48
C SER A 293 -14.07 6.81 9.08
N HIS A 294 -13.88 5.51 8.82
CA HIS A 294 -14.18 4.89 7.53
C HIS A 294 -15.60 4.34 7.51
N LYS A 295 -16.35 4.73 6.49
CA LYS A 295 -17.66 4.18 6.13
C LYS A 295 -17.62 3.72 4.69
N SER A 296 -18.62 2.95 4.29
CA SER A 296 -18.77 2.57 2.88
C SER A 296 -20.22 2.63 2.42
N GLU A 297 -20.39 2.98 1.15
CA GLU A 297 -21.65 2.90 0.44
C GLU A 297 -21.52 1.86 -0.68
N ARG A 298 -22.39 0.86 -0.68
CA ARG A 298 -22.41 -0.16 -1.73
C ARG A 298 -23.03 0.43 -2.99
N ILE A 299 -22.31 0.32 -4.10
CA ILE A 299 -22.74 0.70 -5.43
C ILE A 299 -22.58 -0.48 -6.41
N ILE A 300 -23.16 -0.34 -7.59
CA ILE A 300 -22.98 -1.26 -8.71
C ILE A 300 -22.14 -0.54 -9.76
N SER A 301 -21.01 -1.13 -10.16
CA SER A 301 -20.16 -0.60 -11.22
C SER A 301 -20.91 -0.62 -12.57
N PRO A 302 -20.44 0.13 -13.59
CA PRO A 302 -21.01 0.05 -14.94
C PRO A 302 -21.00 -1.38 -15.54
N SER A 303 -20.07 -2.23 -15.10
CA SER A 303 -19.97 -3.63 -15.52
C SER A 303 -20.88 -4.58 -14.74
N GLY A 304 -21.72 -4.06 -13.83
CA GLY A 304 -22.63 -4.85 -12.99
C GLY A 304 -21.97 -5.48 -11.75
N ASN A 305 -20.67 -5.22 -11.51
CA ASN A 305 -19.98 -5.74 -10.34
C ASN A 305 -20.30 -4.92 -9.10
N MET A 306 -20.37 -5.58 -7.94
CA MET A 306 -20.46 -4.84 -6.68
C MET A 306 -19.17 -4.06 -6.43
N THR A 307 -19.32 -2.85 -5.91
CA THR A 307 -18.20 -1.98 -5.53
C THR A 307 -18.62 -1.17 -4.31
N TRP A 308 -17.68 -0.82 -3.44
CA TRP A 308 -17.93 -0.01 -2.27
C TRP A 308 -17.21 1.33 -2.41
N LYS A 309 -17.97 2.42 -2.41
CA LYS A 309 -17.42 3.76 -2.26
C LYS A 309 -16.98 3.95 -0.82
N ILE A 310 -15.72 4.32 -0.63
CA ILE A 310 -15.17 4.58 0.70
C ILE A 310 -15.44 6.03 1.06
N LEU A 311 -16.12 6.23 2.18
CA LEU A 311 -16.40 7.54 2.74
C LEU A 311 -15.54 7.72 3.99
N ARG A 312 -14.87 8.86 4.08
CA ARG A 312 -14.03 9.20 5.22
C ARG A 312 -14.56 10.45 5.90
N ALA A 313 -14.90 10.36 7.18
CA ALA A 313 -15.22 11.54 7.98
C ALA A 313 -13.94 12.31 8.33
N GLU A 314 -13.98 13.64 8.25
CA GLU A 314 -12.89 14.48 8.75
C GLU A 314 -12.75 14.30 10.27
N ARG A 315 -11.51 14.12 10.74
CA ARG A 315 -11.20 14.02 12.16
C ARG A 315 -11.12 15.44 12.72
N THR A 316 -12.12 15.86 13.49
CA THR A 316 -12.08 17.07 14.33
C THR A 316 -11.20 16.83 15.56
#